data_AF-A0A1L9B107-F1
#
_entry.id   AF-A0A1L9B107-F1
#
_cell.length_a   1.000
_cell.length_b   1.000
_cell.length_c   1.000
_cell.angle_alpha   90.00
_cell.angle_beta   90.00
_cell.angle_gamma   90.00
#
_symmetry.space_group_name_H-M   'P 1'
#
loop_
_entity.id
_entity.type
_entity.pdbx_description
1 polymer ?
#
loop_
_entity_poly.entity_id
_entity_poly.type
_entity_poly.pdbx_seq_one_letter_code
_entity_poly.pdbx_strand_id
1 'polypeptide(L)'
;MPGTDGTLDVPPPGAPERALTAFLALTPGTDDASRALRALTLHMLEGHAPRTFAHWELGPVLGAAVDALAEVPLALPEGLAPDDGMARVDAWFVRHERSLPNRRLEPAALRAYLEHLDNEGYGLHAWLLGEMVATCGMDVRLPIPERVFRDLSRVMDLYWLTHRYLLDSRYLRAPVRAPDAAAWTEELRVATPWVLEQGNADLAGEVAFCLQCVGESRGGPHAALLTFLAERQRPEGDMEGNAHATATALLAFAGARERAPAASPSSS
;
A
#
# COMPACT_ATOMS: atom_id res chain seq x y z
N MET A 1 -8.11 -28.36 -27.92
CA MET A 1 -7.93 -27.27 -26.95
C MET A 1 -8.31 -27.83 -25.59
N PRO A 2 -7.38 -28.38 -24.80
CA PRO A 2 -7.68 -28.77 -23.43
C PRO A 2 -7.87 -27.49 -22.61
N GLY A 3 -8.99 -27.40 -21.90
CA GLY A 3 -9.28 -26.28 -21.02
C GLY A 3 -8.26 -26.22 -19.90
N THR A 4 -7.69 -25.05 -19.68
CA THR A 4 -6.97 -24.74 -18.45
C THR A 4 -8.00 -24.63 -17.35
N ASP A 5 -8.14 -25.70 -16.57
CA ASP A 5 -8.71 -25.62 -15.22
C ASP A 5 -7.91 -24.56 -14.47
N GLY A 6 -8.52 -23.37 -14.31
CA GLY A 6 -7.94 -22.26 -13.60
C GLY A 6 -7.84 -22.60 -12.13
N THR A 7 -6.72 -23.20 -11.74
CA THR A 7 -6.31 -23.25 -10.34
C THR A 7 -6.29 -21.80 -9.83
N LEU A 8 -7.11 -21.54 -8.82
CA LEU A 8 -7.18 -20.21 -8.21
C LEU A 8 -5.84 -19.87 -7.58
N ASP A 9 -5.40 -18.63 -7.77
CA ASP A 9 -4.12 -18.11 -7.29
C ASP A 9 -4.16 -17.85 -5.79
N VAL A 10 -4.15 -18.94 -5.04
CA VAL A 10 -4.00 -18.90 -3.59
C VAL A 10 -2.50 -18.80 -3.31
N PRO A 11 -2.05 -17.82 -2.51
CA PRO A 11 -0.65 -17.77 -2.10
C PRO A 11 -0.24 -19.09 -1.43
N PRO A 12 1.04 -19.49 -1.50
CA PRO A 12 1.50 -20.72 -0.88
C PRO A 12 1.06 -20.82 0.59
N PRO A 13 0.63 -21.99 1.08
CA PRO A 13 0.16 -22.15 2.45
C PRO A 13 1.14 -21.55 3.47
N GLY A 14 0.63 -20.70 4.36
CA GLY A 14 1.42 -20.06 5.41
C GLY A 14 2.21 -18.81 4.98
N ALA A 15 2.36 -18.50 3.69
CA ALA A 15 3.02 -17.26 3.26
C ALA A 15 2.33 -15.98 3.80
N PRO A 16 0.98 -15.88 3.81
CA PRO A 16 0.28 -14.75 4.40
C PRO A 16 0.58 -14.59 5.91
N GLU A 17 0.51 -15.68 6.69
CA GLU A 17 0.73 -15.69 8.13
C GLU A 17 2.18 -15.34 8.50
N ARG A 18 3.14 -15.84 7.72
CA ARG A 18 4.55 -15.46 7.88
C ARG A 18 4.77 -13.98 7.58
N ALA A 19 4.19 -13.46 6.49
CA ALA A 19 4.28 -12.04 6.15
C ALA A 19 3.67 -11.17 7.26
N LEU A 20 2.53 -11.57 7.82
CA LEU A 20 1.90 -10.87 8.95
C LEU A 20 2.82 -10.85 10.17
N THR A 21 3.35 -12.01 10.55
CA THR A 21 4.23 -12.15 11.71
C THR A 21 5.48 -11.27 11.56
N ALA A 22 6.13 -11.34 10.39
CA ALA A 22 7.29 -10.53 10.05
C ALA A 22 6.97 -9.03 10.03
N PHE A 23 5.87 -8.63 9.39
CA PHE A 23 5.44 -7.23 9.34
C PHE A 23 5.25 -6.66 10.74
N LEU A 24 4.57 -7.39 11.63
CA LEU A 24 4.41 -6.98 13.01
C LEU A 24 5.77 -6.93 13.71
N ALA A 25 6.68 -7.88 13.52
CA ALA A 25 8.00 -7.82 14.13
C ALA A 25 8.84 -6.61 13.66
N LEU A 26 8.75 -6.25 12.39
CA LEU A 26 9.50 -5.15 11.77
C LEU A 26 8.94 -3.76 12.09
N THR A 27 7.69 -3.68 12.53
CA THR A 27 7.02 -2.39 12.79
C THR A 27 6.63 -2.20 14.26
N PRO A 28 7.50 -2.45 15.25
CA PRO A 28 7.13 -2.51 16.67
C PRO A 28 6.45 -1.24 17.21
N GLY A 29 6.60 -0.09 16.54
CA GLY A 29 6.02 1.20 16.92
C GLY A 29 6.95 2.04 17.78
N THR A 30 8.26 1.78 17.68
CA THR A 30 9.31 2.47 18.46
C THR A 30 9.62 3.86 17.92
N ASP A 31 9.49 4.05 16.61
CA ASP A 31 9.72 5.29 15.88
C ASP A 31 8.49 5.66 15.02
N ASP A 32 8.49 6.87 14.46
CA ASP A 32 7.35 7.44 13.76
C ASP A 32 7.04 6.70 12.45
N ALA A 33 8.07 6.33 11.68
CA ALA A 33 7.92 5.57 10.45
C ALA A 33 7.29 4.19 10.73
N SER A 34 7.78 3.50 11.75
CA SER A 34 7.24 2.23 12.20
C SER A 34 5.78 2.35 12.68
N ARG A 35 5.42 3.41 13.41
CA ARG A 35 4.03 3.64 13.87
C ARG A 35 3.10 3.89 12.70
N ALA A 36 3.48 4.81 11.82
CA ALA A 36 2.71 5.20 10.66
C ALA A 36 2.47 4.02 9.71
N LEU A 37 3.55 3.32 9.33
CA LEU A 37 3.47 2.16 8.45
C LEU A 37 2.59 1.06 9.06
N ARG A 38 2.76 0.72 10.34
CA ARG A 38 1.91 -0.28 11.01
C ARG A 38 0.43 0.09 10.93
N ALA A 39 0.08 1.31 11.33
CA ALA A 39 -1.30 1.73 11.39
C ALA A 39 -1.91 1.83 9.98
N LEU A 40 -1.19 2.38 9.01
CA LEU A 40 -1.66 2.51 7.63
C LEU A 40 -1.86 1.13 6.99
N THR A 41 -0.90 0.20 7.09
CA THR A 41 -1.06 -1.15 6.52
C THR A 41 -2.22 -1.91 7.16
N LEU A 42 -2.38 -1.86 8.49
CA LEU A 42 -3.51 -2.52 9.16
C LEU A 42 -4.85 -1.86 8.78
N HIS A 43 -4.86 -0.53 8.60
CA HIS A 43 -6.03 0.21 8.13
C HIS A 43 -6.45 -0.22 6.71
N MET A 44 -5.46 -0.35 5.82
CA MET A 44 -5.64 -0.87 4.46
C MET A 44 -6.12 -2.33 4.48
N LEU A 45 -5.53 -3.21 5.30
CA LEU A 45 -5.93 -4.61 5.42
C LEU A 45 -7.39 -4.78 5.87
N GLU A 46 -7.83 -3.97 6.84
CA GLU A 46 -9.21 -3.98 7.33
C GLU A 46 -10.22 -3.68 6.21
N GLY A 47 -9.86 -2.83 5.23
CA GLY A 47 -10.70 -2.53 4.07
C GLY A 47 -10.54 -3.53 2.92
N HIS A 48 -9.30 -3.92 2.60
CA HIS A 48 -8.94 -4.72 1.43
C HIS A 48 -9.25 -6.21 1.57
N ALA A 49 -9.14 -6.72 2.80
CA ALA A 49 -9.23 -8.13 3.14
C ALA A 49 -10.00 -8.37 4.46
N PRO A 50 -11.26 -7.91 4.59
CA PRO A 50 -11.96 -7.83 5.87
C PRO A 50 -12.19 -9.20 6.54
N ARG A 51 -12.45 -10.27 5.78
CA ARG A 51 -12.63 -11.61 6.36
C ARG A 51 -11.29 -12.17 6.84
N THR A 52 -10.23 -11.95 6.07
CA THR A 52 -8.88 -12.35 6.46
C THR A 52 -8.40 -11.58 7.69
N PHE A 53 -8.64 -10.26 7.71
CA PHE A 53 -8.36 -9.38 8.85
C PHE A 53 -9.08 -9.84 10.13
N ALA A 54 -10.38 -10.17 10.02
CA ALA A 54 -11.16 -10.68 11.14
C ALA A 54 -10.67 -12.07 11.60
N HIS A 55 -10.32 -12.95 10.67
CA HIS A 55 -9.77 -14.28 10.97
C HIS A 55 -8.44 -14.21 11.75
N TRP A 56 -7.61 -13.22 11.46
CA TRP A 56 -6.36 -12.96 12.20
C TRP A 56 -6.54 -12.15 13.48
N GLU A 57 -7.79 -11.83 13.85
CA GLU A 57 -8.12 -11.09 15.08
C GLU A 57 -7.35 -9.76 15.21
N LEU A 58 -7.12 -9.06 14.09
CA LEU A 58 -6.27 -7.86 14.06
C LEU A 58 -6.93 -6.58 14.61
N GLY A 59 -8.21 -6.64 14.99
CA GLY A 59 -8.96 -5.49 15.51
C GLY A 59 -8.25 -4.78 16.68
N PRO A 60 -7.88 -5.48 17.77
CA PRO A 60 -7.14 -4.89 18.88
C PRO A 60 -5.75 -4.36 18.49
N VAL A 61 -5.05 -5.03 17.57
CA VAL A 61 -3.72 -4.62 17.09
C VAL A 61 -3.82 -3.31 16.32
N LEU A 62 -4.81 -3.18 15.44
CA LEU A 62 -5.10 -1.95 14.71
C LEU A 62 -5.53 -0.82 15.65
N GLY A 63 -6.36 -1.10 16.65
CA GLY A 63 -6.73 -0.14 17.68
C GLY A 63 -5.50 0.47 18.36
N ALA A 64 -4.62 -0.39 18.88
CA ALA A 64 -3.37 0.06 19.53
C ALA A 64 -2.44 0.82 18.57
N ALA A 65 -2.31 0.36 17.32
CA ALA A 65 -1.48 1.04 16.32
C ALA A 65 -2.00 2.44 15.99
N VAL A 66 -3.32 2.61 15.86
CA VAL A 66 -3.95 3.91 15.58
C VAL A 66 -3.88 4.85 16.78
N ASP A 67 -4.02 4.34 18.00
CA ASP A 67 -3.86 5.14 19.22
C ASP A 67 -2.44 5.70 19.32
N ALA A 68 -1.42 4.88 19.00
CA ALA A 68 -0.02 5.29 18.99
C ALA A 68 0.29 6.43 17.99
N LEU A 69 -0.54 6.62 16.96
CA LEU A 69 -0.37 7.74 16.01
C LEU A 69 -0.55 9.12 16.66
N ALA A 70 -1.19 9.21 17.84
CA ALA A 70 -1.31 10.47 18.57
C ALA A 70 0.06 11.06 19.00
N GLU A 71 1.07 10.20 19.11
CA GLU A 71 2.42 10.58 19.52
C GLU A 71 3.29 11.07 18.35
N VAL A 72 2.89 10.80 17.10
CA VAL A 72 3.64 11.24 15.92
C VAL A 72 3.57 12.77 15.80
N PRO A 73 4.70 13.48 15.73
CA PRO A 73 4.73 14.94 15.59
C PRO A 73 4.19 15.35 14.21
N LEU A 74 3.40 16.43 14.14
CA LEU A 74 2.91 16.98 12.86
C LEU A 74 3.66 18.24 12.40
N ALA A 75 4.72 18.61 13.11
CA ALA A 75 5.62 19.64 12.63
C ALA A 75 6.30 19.16 11.34
N LEU A 76 6.58 20.05 10.40
CA LEU A 76 7.31 19.75 9.17
C LEU A 76 8.48 20.74 9.08
N PRO A 77 9.55 20.56 9.88
CA PRO A 77 10.69 21.46 9.88
C PRO A 77 11.46 21.38 8.56
N GLU A 78 12.18 22.44 8.23
CA GLU A 78 13.13 22.45 7.11
C GLU A 78 14.16 21.32 7.26
N GLY A 79 14.48 20.64 6.16
CA GLY A 79 15.42 19.51 6.14
C GLY A 79 14.86 18.18 6.70
N LEU A 80 13.55 18.09 6.98
CA LEU A 80 12.92 16.81 7.32
C LEU A 80 13.02 15.83 6.14
N ALA A 81 13.55 14.63 6.39
CA ALA A 81 13.68 13.60 5.36
C ALA A 81 12.30 13.22 4.77
N PRO A 82 12.22 12.89 3.46
CA PRO A 82 10.97 12.53 2.80
C PRO A 82 10.17 11.43 3.51
N ASP A 83 10.84 10.36 3.92
CA ASP A 83 10.21 9.21 4.60
C ASP A 83 9.60 9.61 5.95
N ASP A 84 10.27 10.49 6.71
CA ASP A 84 9.73 11.02 7.97
C ASP A 84 8.54 11.94 7.72
N GLY A 85 8.60 12.77 6.67
CA GLY A 85 7.48 13.61 6.25
C GLY A 85 6.25 12.78 5.86
N MET A 86 6.47 11.71 5.09
CA MET A 86 5.44 10.75 4.70
C MET A 86 4.82 10.09 5.93
N ALA A 87 5.63 9.59 6.87
CA ALA A 87 5.14 8.98 8.10
C ALA A 87 4.23 9.92 8.92
N ARG A 88 4.55 11.22 8.97
CA ARG A 88 3.74 12.22 9.68
C ARG A 88 2.40 12.47 9.00
N VAL A 89 2.39 12.56 7.67
CA VAL A 89 1.16 12.74 6.89
C VAL A 89 0.30 11.48 6.92
N ASP A 90 0.88 10.29 6.80
CA ASP A 90 0.21 8.99 6.96
C ASP A 90 -0.46 8.88 8.33
N ALA A 91 0.26 9.23 9.40
CA ALA A 91 -0.28 9.24 10.75
C ALA A 91 -1.49 10.18 10.89
N TRP A 92 -1.38 11.39 10.34
CA TRP A 92 -2.49 12.35 10.32
C TRP A 92 -3.68 11.82 9.51
N PHE A 93 -3.42 11.28 8.31
CA PHE A 93 -4.41 10.75 7.39
C PHE A 93 -5.21 9.62 8.01
N VAL A 94 -4.55 8.59 8.55
CA VAL A 94 -5.23 7.43 9.15
C VAL A 94 -6.14 7.84 10.30
N ARG A 95 -5.68 8.76 11.16
CA ARG A 95 -6.51 9.28 12.25
C ARG A 95 -7.67 10.13 11.74
N HIS A 96 -7.48 10.90 10.66
CA HIS A 96 -8.53 11.70 10.02
C HIS A 96 -9.61 10.79 9.43
N GLU A 97 -9.24 9.76 8.66
CA GLU A 97 -10.14 8.75 8.10
C GLU A 97 -10.96 8.04 9.18
N ARG A 98 -10.39 7.87 10.37
CA ARG A 98 -11.04 7.27 11.53
C ARG A 98 -11.80 8.26 12.41
N SER A 99 -11.92 9.52 11.99
CA SER A 99 -12.62 10.59 12.73
C SER A 99 -12.11 10.77 14.18
N LEU A 100 -10.81 10.52 14.40
CA LEU A 100 -10.19 10.68 15.70
C LEU A 100 -9.68 12.12 15.89
N PRO A 101 -9.58 12.59 17.15
CA PRO A 101 -8.97 13.88 17.43
C PRO A 101 -7.54 13.93 16.88
N ASN A 102 -7.24 14.97 16.11
CA ASN A 102 -5.94 15.17 15.50
C ASN A 102 -5.36 16.52 15.91
N ARG A 103 -4.05 16.55 16.11
CA ARG A 103 -3.31 17.81 16.06
C ARG A 103 -3.52 18.42 14.67
N ARG A 104 -3.55 19.74 14.60
CA ARG A 104 -3.72 20.44 13.33
C ARG A 104 -2.45 20.27 12.49
N LEU A 105 -2.60 19.75 11.28
CA LEU A 105 -1.58 19.82 10.24
C LEU A 105 -1.71 21.19 9.58
N GLU A 106 -0.67 22.03 9.68
CA GLU A 106 -0.77 23.41 9.21
C GLU A 106 -0.61 23.48 7.68
N PRO A 107 -1.62 23.95 6.92
CA PRO A 107 -1.58 23.91 5.46
C PRO A 107 -0.41 24.68 4.86
N ALA A 108 -0.04 25.81 5.46
CA ALA A 108 1.09 26.62 4.97
C ALA A 108 2.44 25.92 5.18
N ALA A 109 2.64 25.27 6.33
CA ALA A 109 3.84 24.52 6.62
C ALA A 109 3.95 23.27 5.73
N LEU A 110 2.83 22.57 5.53
CA LEU A 110 2.76 21.44 4.61
C LEU A 110 3.09 21.88 3.19
N ARG A 111 2.45 22.94 2.67
CA ARG A 111 2.73 23.45 1.33
C ARG A 111 4.21 23.81 1.14
N ALA A 112 4.81 24.51 2.10
CA ALA A 112 6.23 24.85 2.05
C ALA A 112 7.13 23.59 2.04
N TYR A 113 6.74 22.56 2.80
CA TYR A 113 7.44 21.28 2.79
C TYR A 113 7.31 20.55 1.44
N LEU A 114 6.12 20.56 0.81
CA LEU A 114 5.94 19.99 -0.52
C LEU A 114 6.78 20.72 -1.56
N GLU A 115 6.83 22.06 -1.51
CA GLU A 115 7.66 22.87 -2.42
C GLU A 115 9.15 22.55 -2.24
N HIS A 116 9.60 22.33 -1.01
CA HIS A 116 10.95 21.87 -0.73
C HIS A 116 11.23 20.48 -1.33
N LEU A 117 10.33 19.51 -1.11
CA LEU A 117 10.47 18.15 -1.68
C LEU A 117 10.56 18.18 -3.21
N ASP A 118 9.72 18.97 -3.87
CA ASP A 118 9.71 19.09 -5.33
C ASP A 118 11.04 19.66 -5.84
N ASN A 119 11.55 20.72 -5.20
CA ASN A 119 12.83 21.34 -5.56
C ASN A 119 14.05 20.42 -5.37
N GLU A 120 14.01 19.52 -4.38
CA GLU A 120 15.07 18.54 -4.10
C GLU A 120 14.95 17.25 -4.95
N GLY A 121 14.01 17.19 -5.90
CA GLY A 121 13.82 16.04 -6.78
C GLY A 121 12.95 14.92 -6.20
N TYR A 122 12.28 15.15 -5.07
CA TYR A 122 11.30 14.24 -4.47
C TYR A 122 9.87 14.53 -4.93
N GLY A 123 9.68 14.97 -6.18
CA GLY A 123 8.37 15.39 -6.71
C GLY A 123 7.27 14.31 -6.62
N LEU A 124 7.61 13.02 -6.65
CA LEU A 124 6.63 11.94 -6.41
C LEU A 124 6.06 12.00 -4.98
N HIS A 125 6.91 12.23 -3.98
CA HIS A 125 6.47 12.42 -2.59
C HIS A 125 5.65 13.71 -2.47
N ALA A 126 6.13 14.81 -3.05
CA ALA A 126 5.42 16.09 -3.03
C ALA A 126 3.99 15.98 -3.61
N TRP A 127 3.86 15.31 -4.76
CA TRP A 127 2.57 15.01 -5.38
C TRP A 127 1.70 14.14 -4.46
N LEU A 128 2.23 13.00 -4.01
CA LEU A 128 1.46 12.03 -3.24
C LEU A 128 0.90 12.62 -1.95
N LEU A 129 1.73 13.32 -1.18
CA LEU A 129 1.32 13.93 0.09
C LEU A 129 0.27 15.02 -0.14
N GLY A 130 0.43 15.82 -1.21
CA GLY A 130 -0.56 16.82 -1.61
C GLY A 130 -1.91 16.23 -2.00
N GLU A 131 -1.91 15.16 -2.79
CA GLU A 131 -3.14 14.46 -3.18
C GLU A 131 -3.80 13.77 -1.97
N MET A 132 -3.01 13.13 -1.10
CA MET A 132 -3.54 12.44 0.07
C MET A 132 -4.34 13.41 0.97
N VAL A 133 -3.76 14.56 1.34
CA VAL A 133 -4.48 15.51 2.21
C VAL A 133 -5.64 16.21 1.49
N ALA A 134 -5.59 16.31 0.15
CA ALA A 134 -6.70 16.81 -0.64
C ALA A 134 -7.93 15.90 -0.55
N THR A 135 -7.74 14.58 -0.44
CA THR A 135 -8.86 13.63 -0.19
C THR A 135 -9.56 13.89 1.16
N CYS A 136 -8.85 14.52 2.10
CA CYS A 136 -9.37 14.94 3.40
C CYS A 136 -9.86 16.40 3.43
N GLY A 137 -9.97 17.06 2.27
CA GLY A 137 -10.48 18.43 2.14
C GLY A 137 -9.44 19.54 2.37
N MET A 138 -8.14 19.22 2.44
CA MET A 138 -7.06 20.20 2.53
C MET A 138 -6.33 20.32 1.19
N ASP A 139 -6.58 21.39 0.42
CA ASP A 139 -5.91 21.59 -0.86
C ASP A 139 -4.59 22.36 -0.71
N VAL A 140 -3.49 21.63 -0.75
CA VAL A 140 -2.10 22.16 -0.76
C VAL A 140 -1.32 21.66 -1.98
N ARG A 141 -2.03 21.09 -2.97
CA ARG A 141 -1.40 20.46 -4.13
C ARG A 141 -0.53 21.46 -4.89
N LEU A 142 0.62 20.98 -5.33
CA LEU A 142 1.50 21.69 -6.24
C LEU A 142 1.04 21.46 -7.69
N PRO A 143 1.34 22.39 -8.61
CA PRO A 143 1.03 22.22 -10.04
C PRO A 143 2.00 21.24 -10.73
N ILE A 144 2.16 20.03 -10.16
CA ILE A 144 3.00 18.97 -10.72
C ILE A 144 2.26 18.34 -11.91
N PRO A 145 2.85 18.31 -13.11
CA PRO A 145 2.21 17.73 -14.28
C PRO A 145 1.86 16.25 -14.08
N GLU A 146 0.75 15.84 -14.67
CA GLU A 146 0.31 14.46 -14.63
C GLU A 146 1.40 13.53 -15.20
N ARG A 147 1.82 12.54 -14.41
CA ARG A 147 2.84 11.54 -14.80
C ARG A 147 4.14 12.17 -15.32
N VAL A 148 4.62 13.23 -14.66
CA VAL A 148 5.88 13.91 -14.99
C VAL A 148 7.10 12.97 -15.07
N PHE A 149 7.06 11.82 -14.40
CA PHE A 149 8.17 10.85 -14.37
C PHE A 149 8.12 9.77 -15.47
N ARG A 150 7.08 9.76 -16.32
CA ARG A 150 6.87 8.68 -17.32
C ARG A 150 8.07 8.44 -18.21
N ASP A 151 8.71 9.52 -18.65
CA ASP A 151 9.88 9.47 -19.55
C ASP A 151 11.22 9.53 -18.79
N LEU A 152 11.20 9.61 -17.46
CA LEU A 152 12.38 9.78 -16.61
C LEU A 152 12.74 8.51 -15.83
N SER A 153 11.74 7.86 -15.24
CA SER A 153 11.92 6.67 -14.41
C SER A 153 10.69 5.79 -14.45
N ARG A 154 10.84 4.61 -15.07
CA ARG A 154 9.79 3.59 -15.11
C ARG A 154 9.36 3.14 -13.71
N VAL A 155 10.29 3.09 -12.75
CA VAL A 155 9.96 2.77 -11.36
C VAL A 155 9.03 3.84 -10.77
N MET A 156 9.39 5.12 -10.89
CA MET A 156 8.57 6.22 -10.34
C MET A 156 7.22 6.34 -11.03
N ASP A 157 7.16 6.09 -12.34
CA ASP A 157 5.91 6.08 -13.09
C ASP A 157 4.97 4.93 -12.66
N LEU A 158 5.53 3.75 -12.35
CA LEU A 158 4.73 2.65 -11.82
C LEU A 158 4.25 2.91 -10.39
N TYR A 159 5.08 3.50 -9.52
CA TYR A 159 4.63 3.96 -8.21
C TYR A 159 3.55 5.04 -8.33
N TRP A 160 3.68 5.97 -9.28
CA TRP A 160 2.63 6.95 -9.54
C TRP A 160 1.30 6.25 -9.89
N LEU A 161 1.33 5.25 -10.78
CA LEU A 161 0.15 4.48 -11.16
C LEU A 161 -0.45 3.72 -9.97
N THR A 162 0.34 3.02 -9.16
CA THR A 162 -0.17 2.28 -7.99
C THR A 162 -0.79 3.24 -6.96
N HIS A 163 -0.19 4.41 -6.76
CA HIS A 163 -0.72 5.41 -5.85
C HIS A 163 -2.02 6.06 -6.33
N ARG A 164 -2.32 6.07 -7.64
CA ARG A 164 -3.67 6.44 -8.11
C ARG A 164 -4.74 5.50 -7.60
N TYR A 165 -4.46 4.19 -7.57
CA TYR A 165 -5.39 3.23 -6.97
C TYR A 165 -5.56 3.49 -5.49
N LEU A 166 -4.46 3.70 -4.76
CA LEU A 166 -4.52 3.99 -3.33
C LEU A 166 -5.33 5.25 -3.07
N LEU A 167 -5.06 6.37 -3.75
CA LEU A 167 -5.81 7.61 -3.56
C LEU A 167 -7.30 7.47 -3.89
N ASP A 168 -7.64 6.88 -5.04
CA ASP A 168 -9.04 6.70 -5.47
C ASP A 168 -9.83 5.73 -4.55
N SER A 169 -9.16 4.70 -4.05
CA SER A 169 -9.74 3.73 -3.10
C SER A 169 -9.70 4.19 -1.64
N ARG A 170 -9.27 5.42 -1.35
CA ARG A 170 -9.00 5.91 0.02
C ARG A 170 -8.14 4.92 0.81
N TYR A 171 -7.02 4.53 0.21
CA TYR A 171 -6.08 3.53 0.70
C TYR A 171 -6.79 2.20 0.98
N LEU A 172 -7.37 1.61 -0.08
CA LEU A 172 -8.01 0.29 -0.08
C LEU A 172 -9.25 0.16 0.84
N ARG A 173 -9.84 1.28 1.26
CA ARG A 173 -11.05 1.34 2.10
C ARG A 173 -12.33 1.39 1.29
N ALA A 174 -12.25 1.76 0.02
CA ALA A 174 -13.37 1.90 -0.89
C ALA A 174 -13.07 1.25 -2.25
N PRO A 175 -14.10 0.84 -3.00
CA PRO A 175 -13.92 0.40 -4.38
C PRO A 175 -13.33 1.52 -5.24
N VAL A 176 -12.48 1.14 -6.20
CA VAL A 176 -11.96 2.04 -7.25
C VAL A 176 -13.12 2.48 -8.14
N ARG A 177 -13.19 3.78 -8.43
CA ARG A 177 -14.25 4.45 -9.20
C ARG A 177 -13.73 5.33 -10.33
N ALA A 178 -12.41 5.57 -10.40
CA ALA A 178 -11.84 6.37 -11.47
C ALA A 178 -12.22 5.80 -12.85
N PRO A 179 -12.72 6.65 -13.79
CA PRO A 179 -13.13 6.19 -15.11
C PRO A 179 -11.96 5.60 -15.91
N ASP A 180 -10.75 6.07 -15.65
CA ASP A 180 -9.53 5.64 -16.33
C ASP A 180 -8.86 4.42 -15.67
N ALA A 181 -9.45 3.83 -14.62
CA ALA A 181 -8.87 2.69 -13.91
C ALA A 181 -8.58 1.51 -14.84
N ALA A 182 -9.40 1.29 -15.87
CA ALA A 182 -9.18 0.25 -16.88
C ALA A 182 -7.86 0.46 -17.65
N ALA A 183 -7.54 1.71 -18.01
CA ALA A 183 -6.30 2.03 -18.70
C ALA A 183 -5.09 1.82 -17.78
N TRP A 184 -5.18 2.26 -16.51
CA TRP A 184 -4.12 2.02 -15.53
C TRP A 184 -3.90 0.53 -15.29
N THR A 185 -4.98 -0.25 -15.25
CA THR A 185 -4.95 -1.71 -15.05
C THR A 185 -4.15 -2.38 -16.16
N GLU A 186 -4.44 -2.02 -17.42
CA GLU A 186 -3.73 -2.58 -18.57
C GLU A 186 -2.24 -2.21 -18.54
N GLU A 187 -1.90 -0.96 -18.20
CA GLU A 187 -0.50 -0.54 -18.07
C GLU A 187 0.24 -1.36 -17.00
N LEU A 188 -0.37 -1.59 -15.84
CA LEU A 188 0.21 -2.41 -14.77
C LEU A 188 0.38 -3.89 -15.18
N ARG A 189 -0.59 -4.46 -15.92
CA ARG A 189 -0.49 -5.81 -16.47
C ARG A 189 0.66 -5.93 -17.46
N VAL A 190 0.77 -4.99 -18.40
CA VAL A 190 1.85 -4.95 -19.39
C VAL A 190 3.21 -4.73 -18.71
N ALA A 191 3.26 -3.98 -17.62
CA ALA A 191 4.49 -3.76 -16.87
C ALA A 191 4.93 -4.95 -16.01
N THR A 192 4.04 -5.90 -15.72
CA THR A 192 4.31 -7.01 -14.78
C THR A 192 5.58 -7.80 -15.12
N PRO A 193 5.83 -8.27 -16.36
CA PRO A 193 7.06 -8.99 -16.68
C PRO A 193 8.33 -8.20 -16.36
N TRP A 194 8.31 -6.88 -16.60
CA TRP A 194 9.43 -6.00 -16.29
C TRP A 194 9.62 -5.83 -14.78
N VAL A 195 8.54 -5.71 -14.01
CA VAL A 195 8.61 -5.63 -12.54
C VAL A 195 9.27 -6.89 -11.95
N LEU A 196 8.90 -8.06 -12.48
CA LEU A 196 9.48 -9.34 -12.09
C LEU A 196 10.97 -9.43 -12.45
N GLU A 197 11.35 -8.99 -13.66
CA GLU A 197 12.75 -8.96 -14.12
C GLU A 197 13.63 -8.02 -13.25
N GLN A 198 13.11 -6.86 -12.85
CA GLN A 198 13.83 -5.95 -11.95
C GLN A 198 13.97 -6.49 -10.52
N GLY A 199 13.17 -7.49 -10.16
CA GLY A 199 13.24 -8.10 -8.83
C GLY A 199 12.78 -7.17 -7.70
N ASN A 200 11.96 -6.15 -7.99
CA ASN A 200 11.46 -5.22 -6.98
C ASN A 200 10.23 -5.81 -6.27
N ALA A 201 10.46 -6.43 -5.11
CA ALA A 201 9.40 -7.04 -4.29
C ALA A 201 8.34 -6.04 -3.82
N ASP A 202 8.74 -4.81 -3.53
CA ASP A 202 7.83 -3.78 -3.06
C ASP A 202 6.81 -3.39 -4.14
N LEU A 203 7.33 -3.04 -5.32
CA LEU A 203 6.49 -2.70 -6.47
C LEU A 203 5.66 -3.89 -6.94
N ALA A 204 6.19 -5.11 -6.86
CA ALA A 204 5.41 -6.33 -7.16
C ALA A 204 4.21 -6.49 -6.22
N GLY A 205 4.39 -6.19 -4.93
CA GLY A 205 3.31 -6.17 -3.93
C GLY A 205 2.23 -5.13 -4.26
N GLU A 206 2.65 -3.91 -4.59
CA GLU A 206 1.71 -2.85 -4.97
C GLU A 206 0.91 -3.16 -6.22
N VAL A 207 1.58 -3.62 -7.28
CA VAL A 207 0.90 -4.03 -8.51
C VAL A 207 -0.10 -5.15 -8.22
N ALA A 208 0.28 -6.14 -7.41
CA ALA A 208 -0.60 -7.26 -7.09
C ALA A 208 -1.88 -6.83 -6.37
N PHE A 209 -1.81 -5.96 -5.35
CA PHE A 209 -3.04 -5.50 -4.68
C PHE A 209 -3.85 -4.53 -5.55
N CYS A 210 -3.22 -3.73 -6.42
CA CYS A 210 -3.96 -2.87 -7.36
C CYS A 210 -4.80 -3.70 -8.34
N LEU A 211 -4.25 -4.79 -8.88
CA LEU A 211 -5.01 -5.71 -9.74
C LEU A 211 -6.18 -6.35 -8.98
N GLN A 212 -6.01 -6.66 -7.68
CA GLN A 212 -7.08 -7.19 -6.83
C GLN A 212 -8.22 -6.20 -6.59
N CYS A 213 -7.95 -4.89 -6.60
CA CYS A 213 -8.97 -3.85 -6.40
C CYS A 213 -9.97 -3.75 -7.55
N VAL A 214 -9.57 -4.14 -8.76
CA VAL A 214 -10.40 -4.08 -9.98
C VAL A 214 -10.87 -5.46 -10.44
N GLY A 215 -10.68 -6.49 -9.63
CA GLY A 215 -11.14 -7.85 -9.92
C GLY A 215 -10.21 -8.67 -10.83
N GLU A 216 -9.06 -8.13 -11.24
CA GLU A 216 -8.01 -8.81 -12.03
C GLU A 216 -7.14 -9.71 -11.15
N SER A 217 -7.79 -10.57 -10.37
CA SER A 217 -7.18 -11.46 -9.37
C SER A 217 -7.14 -12.93 -9.79
N ARG A 218 -7.27 -13.20 -11.10
CA ARG A 218 -7.35 -14.55 -11.65
C ARG A 218 -6.38 -14.75 -12.80
N GLY A 219 -5.39 -15.59 -12.57
CA GLY A 219 -4.37 -16.04 -13.49
C GLY A 219 -3.40 -14.95 -13.95
N GLY A 220 -2.48 -15.37 -14.84
CA GLY A 220 -1.65 -14.46 -15.61
C GLY A 220 -0.75 -13.55 -14.76
N PRO A 221 -0.77 -12.22 -14.99
CA PRO A 221 0.09 -11.27 -14.28
C PRO A 221 -0.02 -11.34 -12.76
N HIS A 222 -1.24 -11.46 -12.22
CA HIS A 222 -1.48 -11.49 -10.78
C HIS A 222 -0.86 -12.73 -10.12
N ALA A 223 -1.09 -13.90 -10.71
CA ALA A 223 -0.49 -15.17 -10.28
C ALA A 223 1.05 -15.12 -10.26
N ALA A 224 1.64 -14.55 -11.31
CA ALA A 224 3.08 -14.43 -11.44
C ALA A 224 3.68 -13.52 -10.34
N LEU A 225 3.01 -12.40 -10.01
CA LEU A 225 3.40 -11.51 -8.93
C LEU A 225 3.34 -12.21 -7.56
N LEU A 226 2.25 -12.92 -7.26
CA LEU A 226 2.13 -13.66 -6.00
C LEU A 226 3.17 -14.76 -5.86
N THR A 227 3.47 -15.48 -6.95
CA THR A 227 4.51 -16.51 -6.98
C THR A 227 5.87 -15.89 -6.69
N PHE A 228 6.21 -14.82 -7.40
CA PHE A 228 7.46 -14.09 -7.18
C PHE A 228 7.61 -13.57 -5.75
N LEU A 229 6.56 -12.96 -5.18
CA LEU A 229 6.57 -12.50 -3.79
C LEU A 229 6.82 -13.66 -2.83
N ALA A 230 6.18 -14.82 -3.04
CA ALA A 230 6.37 -15.98 -2.18
C ALA A 230 7.78 -16.58 -2.30
N GLU A 231 8.39 -16.54 -3.49
CA GLU A 231 9.78 -16.96 -3.72
C GLU A 231 10.80 -16.01 -3.11
N ARG A 232 10.49 -14.70 -3.06
CA ARG A 232 11.32 -13.68 -2.43
C ARG A 232 11.19 -13.63 -0.91
N GLN A 233 10.08 -14.12 -0.36
CA GLN A 233 9.85 -14.15 1.07
C GLN A 233 10.86 -15.03 1.78
N ARG A 234 11.57 -14.49 2.78
CA ARG A 234 12.48 -15.28 3.61
C ARG A 234 11.71 -16.27 4.50
N PRO A 235 12.37 -17.31 5.04
CA PRO A 235 11.72 -18.27 5.95
C PRO A 235 11.02 -17.61 7.16
N GLU A 236 11.54 -16.49 7.65
CA GLU A 236 10.98 -15.71 8.74
C GLU A 236 9.74 -14.88 8.34
N GLY A 237 9.49 -14.75 7.02
CA GLY A 237 8.30 -14.12 6.45
C GLY A 237 8.49 -12.72 5.88
N ASP A 238 9.64 -12.09 6.12
CA ASP A 238 9.91 -10.74 5.65
C ASP A 238 10.54 -10.71 4.25
N MET A 239 10.51 -9.52 3.63
CA MET A 239 11.15 -9.21 2.36
C MET A 239 12.53 -8.56 2.59
N GLU A 240 13.54 -9.38 2.92
CA GLU A 240 14.94 -8.95 3.10
C GLU A 240 15.15 -7.85 4.17
N GLY A 241 14.35 -7.87 5.23
CA GLY A 241 14.36 -6.91 6.34
C GLY A 241 13.63 -5.60 6.03
N ASN A 242 13.06 -5.46 4.84
CA ASN A 242 12.34 -4.25 4.44
C ASN A 242 10.88 -4.30 4.92
N ALA A 243 10.53 -3.41 5.84
CA ALA A 243 9.18 -3.33 6.41
C ALA A 243 8.12 -2.93 5.36
N HIS A 244 8.43 -2.02 4.45
CA HIS A 244 7.51 -1.55 3.41
C HIS A 244 7.22 -2.66 2.40
N ALA A 245 8.27 -3.31 1.87
CA ALA A 245 8.11 -4.44 0.96
C ALA A 245 7.37 -5.62 1.62
N THR A 246 7.58 -5.83 2.92
CA THR A 246 6.82 -6.85 3.68
C THR A 246 5.35 -6.45 3.82
N ALA A 247 5.04 -5.17 4.00
CA ALA A 247 3.68 -4.65 4.07
C ALA A 247 2.92 -4.82 2.74
N THR A 248 3.54 -4.46 1.61
CA THR A 248 2.93 -4.58 0.29
C THR A 248 2.71 -6.04 -0.09
N ALA A 249 3.65 -6.93 0.25
CA ALA A 249 3.46 -8.37 0.12
C ALA A 249 2.32 -8.92 1.00
N LEU A 250 2.22 -8.47 2.26
CA LEU A 250 1.14 -8.84 3.17
C LEU A 250 -0.23 -8.45 2.60
N LEU A 251 -0.37 -7.22 2.08
CA LEU A 251 -1.60 -6.75 1.44
C LEU A 251 -1.97 -7.60 0.22
N ALA A 252 -1.00 -7.91 -0.64
CA ALA A 252 -1.20 -8.76 -1.81
C ALA A 252 -1.65 -10.18 -1.40
N PHE A 253 -0.98 -10.81 -0.42
CA PHE A 253 -1.33 -12.14 0.06
C PHE A 253 -2.70 -12.18 0.75
N ALA A 254 -2.98 -11.21 1.62
CA ALA A 254 -4.27 -11.11 2.31
C ALA A 254 -5.42 -10.88 1.31
N GLY A 255 -5.21 -10.00 0.32
CA GLY A 255 -6.20 -9.75 -0.73
C GLY A 255 -6.49 -10.97 -1.60
N ALA A 256 -5.47 -11.78 -1.90
CA ALA A 256 -5.63 -13.03 -2.64
C ALA A 256 -6.43 -14.06 -1.83
N ARG A 257 -6.09 -14.22 -0.55
CA ARG A 257 -6.83 -15.08 0.39
C ARG A 257 -8.28 -14.62 0.55
N GLU A 258 -8.52 -13.31 0.64
CA GLU A 258 -9.87 -12.74 0.73
C GLU A 258 -10.73 -13.09 -0.50
N ARG A 259 -10.13 -13.31 -1.67
CA ARG A 259 -10.87 -13.60 -2.91
C ARG A 259 -10.90 -15.08 -3.25
N ALA A 260 -10.17 -15.91 -2.52
CA ALA A 260 -10.26 -17.36 -2.64
C ALA A 260 -11.67 -17.84 -2.25
N PRO A 261 -12.24 -18.83 -2.97
CA PRO A 261 -13.48 -19.45 -2.55
C PRO A 261 -13.30 -20.04 -1.15
N ALA A 262 -14.33 -19.91 -0.31
CA ALA A 262 -14.36 -20.67 0.92
C ALA A 262 -14.23 -22.16 0.57
N ALA A 263 -13.27 -22.86 1.17
CA ALA A 263 -13.19 -24.30 1.02
C ALA A 263 -14.54 -24.88 1.44
N SER A 264 -15.24 -25.54 0.52
CA SER A 264 -16.47 -26.26 0.84
C SER A 264 -16.15 -27.19 2.02
N PRO A 265 -16.94 -27.18 3.11
CA PRO A 265 -16.72 -28.12 4.19
C PRO A 265 -16.78 -29.51 3.58
N SER A 266 -15.69 -30.26 3.70
CA SER A 266 -15.66 -31.67 3.34
C SER A 266 -16.75 -32.34 4.18
N SER A 267 -17.84 -32.73 3.52
CA SER A 267 -18.89 -33.54 4.09
C SER A 267 -18.29 -34.90 4.44
N SER A 268 -17.89 -35.04 5.70
CA SER A 268 -17.62 -36.31 6.37
C SER A 268 -18.93 -36.97 6.79
#